data_AF-M9WC12-F1
#
_entry.id   AF-M9WC12-F1
#
_cell.length_a   1.000
_cell.length_b   1.000
_cell.length_c   1.000
_cell.angle_alpha   90.00
_cell.angle_beta   90.00
_cell.angle_gamma   90.00
#
_symmetry.space_group_name_H-M   'P 1'
#
loop_
_entity.id
_entity.type
_entity.pdbx_description
1 polymer ?
#
loop_
_entity_poly.entity_id
_entity_poly.type
_entity_poly.pdbx_seq_one_letter_code
_entity_poly.pdbx_strand_id
1 'polypeptide(L)'
;MVEIYKLKELNSFDLKAYSHINPWFEKRLNTLIIKNKKWIRNFGLNPNDYINFDDISSVSLDKAFKAINNYLNFFKPRVKKIISDKRLFKKFDQAIKNYVSLLAMCQAINTMIDFYLKMDYEIILNKQQTAYQLANQILNDKFERFSNEVLKIIPNEYKNNLKDLYNEKQDFANQLLNSSKFSSWTAKYAKALFSNNKIRETEFLKIIYFCYLEDEFNRSYSILLQEFIYKLN
;
A
#
# COMPACT_ATOMS: atom_id res chain seq x y z
N MET A 1 4.30 4.66 9.61
CA MET A 1 3.10 3.84 9.97
C MET A 1 2.16 3.76 8.77
N VAL A 2 1.13 2.89 8.76
CA VAL A 2 0.21 2.70 7.59
C VAL A 2 -0.38 3.99 7.00
N GLU A 3 -0.40 5.07 7.79
CA GLU A 3 -0.75 6.44 7.36
C GLU A 3 -0.01 6.91 6.11
N ILE A 4 1.20 6.39 5.85
CA ILE A 4 1.96 6.72 4.63
C ILE A 4 1.24 6.28 3.35
N TYR A 5 0.24 5.41 3.47
CA TYR A 5 -0.59 4.90 2.37
C TYR A 5 -2.00 5.54 2.36
N LYS A 6 -2.22 6.62 3.13
CA LYS A 6 -3.48 7.39 3.09
C LYS A 6 -3.71 7.92 1.67
N LEU A 7 -4.95 7.79 1.20
CA LEU A 7 -5.36 8.23 -0.14
C LEU A 7 -5.52 9.75 -0.18
N LYS A 8 -5.19 10.37 -1.32
CA LYS A 8 -5.47 11.80 -1.57
C LYS A 8 -6.98 12.05 -1.56
N GLU A 9 -7.37 13.28 -1.25
CA GLU A 9 -8.74 13.73 -1.46
C GLU A 9 -8.94 14.03 -2.94
N LEU A 10 -10.07 13.58 -3.49
CA LEU A 10 -10.40 13.77 -4.90
C LEU A 10 -11.24 15.03 -5.09
N ASN A 11 -10.85 15.87 -6.05
CA ASN A 11 -11.61 17.03 -6.47
C ASN A 11 -12.45 16.74 -7.74
N SER A 12 -13.15 17.75 -8.26
CA SER A 12 -14.00 17.59 -9.44
C SER A 12 -13.24 17.20 -10.71
N PHE A 13 -11.99 17.66 -10.88
CA PHE A 13 -11.15 17.28 -12.02
C PHE A 13 -10.74 15.81 -11.93
N ASP A 14 -10.35 15.34 -10.74
CA ASP A 14 -10.05 13.92 -10.51
C ASP A 14 -11.26 13.04 -10.86
N LEU A 15 -12.47 13.45 -10.44
CA LEU A 15 -13.71 12.72 -10.72
C LEU A 15 -14.08 12.73 -12.21
N LYS A 16 -13.80 13.83 -12.92
CA LYS A 16 -13.96 13.88 -14.38
C LYS A 16 -13.01 12.91 -15.07
N ALA A 17 -11.72 12.92 -14.70
CA ALA A 17 -10.75 11.97 -15.26
C ALA A 17 -11.09 10.52 -14.93
N TYR A 18 -11.63 10.26 -13.73
CA TYR A 18 -12.13 8.94 -13.34
C TYR A 18 -13.24 8.41 -14.26
N SER A 19 -14.04 9.28 -14.87
CA SER A 19 -15.10 8.85 -15.79
C SER A 19 -14.58 8.15 -17.06
N HIS A 20 -13.29 8.31 -17.39
CA HIS A 20 -12.63 7.59 -18.48
C HIS A 20 -12.19 6.17 -18.10
N ILE A 21 -12.31 5.79 -16.83
CA ILE A 21 -11.88 4.50 -16.30
C ILE A 21 -13.09 3.57 -16.18
N ASN A 22 -13.11 2.50 -16.97
CA ASN A 22 -14.06 1.40 -16.77
C ASN A 22 -13.75 0.69 -15.43
N PRO A 23 -14.73 0.42 -14.56
CA PRO A 23 -14.46 -0.04 -13.21
C PRO A 23 -14.35 -1.58 -13.08
N TRP A 24 -13.59 -2.27 -13.96
CA TRP A 24 -13.44 -3.74 -13.94
C TRP A 24 -12.86 -4.32 -12.64
N PHE A 25 -12.29 -3.47 -11.79
CA PHE A 25 -11.69 -3.81 -10.50
C PHE A 25 -12.68 -3.84 -9.33
N GLU A 26 -13.93 -3.39 -9.50
CA GLU A 26 -14.94 -3.25 -8.44
C GLU A 26 -15.10 -4.51 -7.60
N LYS A 27 -15.23 -5.68 -8.23
CA LYS A 27 -15.40 -6.95 -7.52
C LYS A 27 -14.27 -7.23 -6.54
N ARG A 28 -13.03 -6.86 -6.88
CA ARG A 28 -11.87 -7.05 -5.98
C ARG A 28 -11.89 -6.06 -4.83
N LEU A 29 -12.22 -4.80 -5.10
CA LEU A 29 -12.37 -3.78 -4.07
C LEU A 29 -13.49 -4.16 -3.09
N ASN A 30 -14.66 -4.55 -3.58
CA ASN A 30 -15.79 -4.97 -2.75
C ASN A 30 -15.43 -6.17 -1.88
N THR A 31 -14.69 -7.14 -2.42
CA THR A 31 -14.15 -8.26 -1.63
C THR A 31 -13.24 -7.78 -0.50
N LEU A 32 -12.35 -6.81 -0.76
CA LEU A 32 -11.47 -6.23 0.25
C LEU A 32 -12.25 -5.40 1.28
N ILE A 33 -13.26 -4.63 0.87
CA ILE A 33 -14.14 -3.87 1.76
C ILE A 33 -14.83 -4.83 2.74
N ILE A 34 -15.43 -5.92 2.24
CA ILE A 34 -16.09 -6.94 3.07
C ILE A 34 -15.10 -7.55 4.07
N LYS A 35 -13.88 -7.91 3.63
CA LYS A 35 -12.83 -8.46 4.51
C LYS A 35 -12.44 -7.48 5.62
N ASN A 36 -12.29 -6.20 5.30
CA ASN A 36 -11.96 -5.16 6.27
C ASN A 36 -13.12 -4.90 7.26
N LYS A 37 -14.36 -4.84 6.78
CA LYS A 37 -15.56 -4.73 7.63
C LYS A 37 -15.72 -5.91 8.58
N LYS A 38 -15.48 -7.13 8.10
CA LYS A 38 -15.52 -8.35 8.94
C LYS A 38 -14.56 -8.22 10.12
N TRP A 39 -13.40 -7.61 9.93
CA TRP A 39 -12.44 -7.42 11.00
C TRP A 39 -12.94 -6.43 12.06
N ILE A 40 -13.59 -5.33 11.67
CA ILE A 40 -14.22 -4.40 12.63
C ILE A 40 -15.27 -5.13 13.48
N ARG A 41 -16.12 -5.94 12.84
CA ARG A 41 -17.13 -6.76 13.54
C ARG A 41 -16.52 -7.70 14.58
N ASN A 42 -15.35 -8.28 14.30
CA ASN A 42 -14.65 -9.16 15.26
C ASN A 42 -14.20 -8.44 16.55
N PHE A 43 -14.20 -7.10 16.57
CA PHE A 43 -13.96 -6.30 17.77
C PHE A 43 -15.25 -5.84 18.46
N GLY A 44 -16.41 -6.34 18.03
CA GLY A 44 -17.72 -5.93 18.56
C GLY A 44 -18.12 -4.51 18.18
N LEU A 45 -17.51 -3.94 17.14
CA LEU A 45 -17.80 -2.59 16.66
C LEU A 45 -18.66 -2.64 15.40
N ASN A 46 -19.41 -1.56 15.15
CA ASN A 46 -20.16 -1.39 13.92
C ASN A 46 -19.22 -1.00 12.76
N PRO A 47 -19.08 -1.82 11.70
CA PRO A 47 -18.21 -1.50 10.57
C PRO A 47 -18.62 -0.24 9.80
N ASN A 48 -19.91 0.11 9.84
CA ASN A 48 -20.43 1.26 9.11
C ASN A 48 -20.04 2.60 9.73
N ASP A 49 -19.55 2.62 10.98
CA ASP A 49 -18.95 3.80 11.60
C ASP A 49 -17.60 4.18 10.94
N TYR A 50 -17.00 3.23 10.21
CA TYR A 50 -15.69 3.40 9.56
C TYR A 50 -15.82 3.40 8.04
N ILE A 51 -16.37 2.33 7.46
CA ILE A 51 -16.66 2.20 6.02
C ILE A 51 -18.17 2.03 5.88
N ASN A 52 -18.86 3.07 5.48
CA ASN A 52 -20.33 3.16 5.53
C ASN A 52 -21.06 2.58 4.29
N PHE A 53 -20.36 1.85 3.42
CA PHE A 53 -20.92 1.25 2.21
C PHE A 53 -20.38 -0.16 2.00
N ASP A 54 -21.16 -1.06 1.40
CA ASP A 54 -20.74 -2.45 1.13
C ASP A 54 -20.25 -2.65 -0.31
N ASP A 55 -20.74 -1.83 -1.24
CA ASP A 55 -20.36 -1.83 -2.65
C ASP A 55 -19.79 -0.46 -3.04
N ILE A 56 -18.60 -0.43 -3.63
CA ILE A 56 -17.97 0.82 -4.05
C ILE A 56 -18.78 1.56 -5.13
N SER A 57 -19.55 0.85 -5.95
CA SER A 57 -20.42 1.45 -6.98
C SER A 57 -21.63 2.19 -6.37
N SER A 58 -21.98 1.91 -5.12
CA SER A 58 -23.10 2.56 -4.42
C SER A 58 -22.78 3.96 -3.90
N VAL A 59 -21.53 4.41 -4.00
CA VAL A 59 -21.05 5.71 -3.52
C VAL A 59 -20.13 6.36 -4.54
N SER A 60 -20.02 7.68 -4.52
CA SER A 60 -19.02 8.39 -5.33
C SER A 60 -17.60 8.06 -4.86
N LEU A 61 -16.64 8.03 -5.78
CA LEU A 61 -15.27 7.60 -5.48
C LEU A 61 -14.60 8.47 -4.39
N ASP A 62 -14.88 9.77 -4.36
CA ASP A 62 -14.37 10.68 -3.32
C ASP A 62 -14.87 10.30 -1.92
N LYS A 63 -16.15 9.93 -1.80
CA LYS A 63 -16.76 9.45 -0.55
C LYS A 63 -16.20 8.08 -0.17
N ALA A 64 -16.00 7.20 -1.15
CA ALA A 64 -15.37 5.91 -0.93
C ALA A 64 -13.95 6.07 -0.35
N PHE A 65 -13.12 6.93 -0.94
CA PHE A 65 -11.75 7.17 -0.48
C PHE A 65 -11.71 7.79 0.92
N LYS A 66 -12.61 8.73 1.22
CA LYS A 66 -12.76 9.30 2.57
C LYS A 66 -13.10 8.23 3.61
N ALA A 67 -14.06 7.36 3.32
CA ALA A 67 -14.44 6.27 4.23
C ALA A 67 -13.34 5.19 4.38
N ILE A 68 -12.63 4.84 3.30
CA ILE A 68 -11.47 3.94 3.37
C ILE A 68 -10.34 4.54 4.21
N ASN A 69 -10.10 5.85 4.11
CA ASN A 69 -9.17 6.57 4.98
C ASN A 69 -9.66 6.60 6.44
N ASN A 70 -10.97 6.74 6.69
CA ASN A 70 -11.55 6.74 8.03
C ASN A 70 -11.31 5.42 8.78
N TYR A 71 -11.13 4.30 8.07
CA TYR A 71 -10.69 3.03 8.67
C TYR A 71 -9.38 3.15 9.47
N LEU A 72 -8.50 4.12 9.16
CA LEU A 72 -7.32 4.40 9.96
C LEU A 72 -7.67 4.71 11.43
N ASN A 73 -8.82 5.31 11.71
CA ASN A 73 -9.26 5.62 13.07
C ASN A 73 -9.54 4.34 13.88
N PHE A 74 -9.99 3.28 13.22
CA PHE A 74 -10.08 1.95 13.82
C PHE A 74 -8.70 1.29 13.97
N PHE A 75 -7.87 1.39 12.92
CA PHE A 75 -6.62 0.65 12.82
C PHE A 75 -5.50 1.20 13.73
N LYS A 76 -5.27 2.53 13.72
CA LYS A 76 -4.12 3.17 14.39
C LYS A 76 -3.99 2.85 15.89
N PRO A 77 -5.05 2.96 16.73
CA PRO A 77 -4.90 2.73 18.17
C PRO A 77 -4.50 1.28 18.48
N ARG A 78 -4.85 0.35 17.60
CA ARG A 78 -4.64 -1.09 17.77
C ARG A 78 -3.25 -1.53 17.32
N VAL A 79 -2.71 -0.90 16.26
CA VAL A 79 -1.39 -1.28 15.70
C VAL A 79 -0.29 -1.26 16.74
N LYS A 80 -0.24 -0.25 17.62
CA LYS A 80 0.79 -0.17 18.68
C LYS A 80 0.82 -1.44 19.55
N LYS A 81 -0.36 -1.96 19.91
CA LYS A 81 -0.52 -3.19 20.69
C LYS A 81 -0.23 -4.45 19.85
N ILE A 82 -0.57 -4.43 18.57
CA ILE A 82 -0.33 -5.55 17.65
C ILE A 82 1.17 -5.74 17.41
N ILE A 83 1.93 -4.66 17.22
CA ILE A 83 3.38 -4.73 16.95
C ILE A 83 4.24 -4.88 18.22
N SER A 84 3.63 -4.90 19.40
CA SER A 84 4.33 -5.14 20.67
C SER A 84 4.27 -6.59 21.14
N ASP A 85 3.46 -7.44 20.51
CA ASP A 85 3.25 -8.84 20.92
C ASP A 85 3.18 -9.75 19.69
N LYS A 86 4.03 -10.77 19.65
CA LYS A 86 4.14 -11.70 18.52
C LYS A 86 2.86 -12.51 18.26
N ARG A 87 2.12 -12.89 19.31
CA ARG A 87 0.86 -13.64 19.18
C ARG A 87 -0.22 -12.76 18.58
N LEU A 88 -0.32 -11.51 19.04
CA LEU A 88 -1.24 -10.52 18.46
C LEU A 88 -0.85 -10.19 17.02
N PHE A 89 0.44 -9.99 16.74
CA PHE A 89 0.93 -9.77 15.38
C PHE A 89 0.49 -10.88 14.42
N LYS A 90 0.73 -12.15 14.79
CA LYS A 90 0.30 -13.30 14.00
C LYS A 90 -1.22 -13.43 13.88
N LYS A 91 -1.98 -13.02 14.89
CA LYS A 91 -3.46 -13.04 14.85
C LYS A 91 -4.03 -12.00 13.88
N PHE A 92 -3.33 -10.88 13.69
CA PHE A 92 -3.84 -9.71 12.99
C PHE A 92 -3.10 -9.37 11.68
N ASP A 93 -2.10 -10.15 11.30
CA ASP A 93 -1.33 -9.94 10.07
C ASP A 93 -2.19 -9.91 8.80
N GLN A 94 -3.16 -10.81 8.68
CA GLN A 94 -4.04 -10.86 7.53
C GLN A 94 -4.96 -9.64 7.45
N ALA A 95 -5.36 -9.08 8.59
CA ALA A 95 -6.14 -7.85 8.63
C ALA A 95 -5.32 -6.64 8.21
N ILE A 96 -4.05 -6.58 8.65
CA ILE A 96 -3.08 -5.57 8.18
C ILE A 96 -2.94 -5.67 6.66
N LYS A 97 -2.69 -6.88 6.14
CA LYS A 97 -2.52 -7.11 4.70
C LYS A 97 -3.77 -6.69 3.92
N ASN A 98 -4.96 -7.16 4.31
CA ASN A 98 -6.22 -6.82 3.62
C ASN A 98 -6.47 -5.31 3.56
N TYR A 99 -6.11 -4.56 4.62
CA TYR A 99 -6.29 -3.11 4.61
C TYR A 99 -5.29 -2.42 3.69
N VAL A 100 -4.03 -2.86 3.71
CA VAL A 100 -3.00 -2.35 2.80
C VAL A 100 -3.34 -2.68 1.35
N SER A 101 -3.83 -3.89 1.05
CA SER A 101 -4.30 -4.24 -0.30
C SER A 101 -5.38 -3.29 -0.79
N LEU A 102 -6.32 -2.92 0.09
CA LEU A 102 -7.41 -1.99 -0.24
C LEU A 102 -6.86 -0.60 -0.55
N LEU A 103 -5.95 -0.08 0.29
CA LEU A 103 -5.28 1.19 0.05
C LEU A 103 -4.45 1.17 -1.24
N ALA A 104 -3.75 0.08 -1.51
CA ALA A 104 -2.92 -0.10 -2.69
C ALA A 104 -3.75 -0.10 -3.98
N MET A 105 -4.88 -0.81 -4.00
CA MET A 105 -5.79 -0.79 -5.16
C MET A 105 -6.44 0.58 -5.36
N CYS A 106 -6.79 1.30 -4.28
CA CYS A 106 -7.30 2.66 -4.40
C CYS A 106 -6.22 3.64 -4.86
N GLN A 107 -4.97 3.48 -4.41
CA GLN A 107 -3.84 4.26 -4.90
C GLN A 107 -3.54 3.95 -6.37
N ALA A 108 -3.76 2.72 -6.81
CA ALA A 108 -3.66 2.35 -8.21
C ALA A 108 -4.67 3.12 -9.07
N ILE A 109 -5.90 3.29 -8.58
CA ILE A 109 -6.93 4.12 -9.24
C ILE A 109 -6.50 5.60 -9.27
N ASN A 110 -5.88 6.13 -8.20
CA ASN A 110 -5.30 7.48 -8.24
C ASN A 110 -4.30 7.64 -9.39
N THR A 111 -3.41 6.66 -9.59
CA THR A 111 -2.44 6.70 -10.68
C THR A 111 -3.11 6.65 -12.06
N MET A 112 -4.20 5.89 -12.21
CA MET A 112 -5.00 5.89 -13.44
C MET A 112 -5.67 7.25 -13.69
N ILE A 113 -6.20 7.87 -12.63
CA ILE A 113 -6.77 9.23 -12.69
C ILE A 113 -5.69 10.23 -13.13
N ASP A 114 -4.51 10.18 -12.51
CA ASP A 114 -3.38 11.06 -12.84
C ASP A 114 -2.91 10.86 -14.30
N PHE A 115 -2.97 9.63 -14.81
CA PHE A 115 -2.70 9.33 -16.22
C PHE A 115 -3.71 10.01 -17.15
N TYR A 116 -5.01 9.89 -16.89
CA TYR A 116 -6.04 10.53 -17.72
C TYR A 116 -6.02 12.05 -17.60
N LEU A 117 -5.74 12.60 -16.41
CA LEU A 117 -5.50 14.02 -16.24
C LEU A 117 -4.33 14.48 -17.12
N LYS A 118 -3.21 13.75 -17.15
CA LYS A 118 -2.07 14.08 -18.00
C LYS A 118 -2.43 14.03 -19.50
N MET A 119 -3.28 13.10 -19.91
CA MET A 119 -3.79 13.04 -21.28
C MET A 119 -4.65 14.23 -21.69
N ASP A 120 -5.34 14.89 -20.75
CA ASP A 120 -6.14 16.09 -21.05
C ASP A 120 -5.28 17.32 -21.39
N TYR A 121 -4.00 17.35 -20.95
CA TYR A 121 -3.10 18.49 -21.12
C TYR A 121 -1.92 18.23 -22.07
N GLU A 122 -1.57 16.97 -22.33
CA GLU A 122 -0.37 16.60 -23.08
C GLU A 122 -0.66 15.55 -24.16
N ILE A 123 0.01 15.68 -25.31
CA ILE A 123 0.01 14.64 -26.34
C ILE A 123 0.93 13.50 -25.89
N ILE A 124 0.33 12.36 -25.51
CA ILE A 124 1.07 11.17 -25.09
C ILE A 124 1.30 10.24 -26.29
N LEU A 125 2.56 10.13 -26.73
CA LEU A 125 2.95 9.24 -27.83
C LEU A 125 3.02 7.76 -27.40
N ASN A 126 3.43 7.48 -26.16
CA ASN A 126 3.53 6.12 -25.62
C ASN A 126 2.77 5.99 -24.29
N LYS A 127 1.50 5.61 -24.38
CA LYS A 127 0.58 5.51 -23.22
C LYS A 127 1.10 4.55 -22.15
N GLN A 128 1.60 3.38 -22.56
CA GLN A 128 2.09 2.38 -21.62
C GLN A 128 3.32 2.87 -20.85
N GLN A 129 4.30 3.44 -21.55
CA GLN A 129 5.50 3.96 -20.94
C GLN A 129 5.17 5.09 -19.95
N THR A 130 4.24 6.00 -20.31
CA THR A 130 3.80 7.05 -19.39
C THR A 130 3.10 6.47 -18.15
N ALA A 131 2.26 5.44 -18.32
CA ALA A 131 1.63 4.77 -17.19
C ALA A 131 2.66 4.05 -16.28
N TYR A 132 3.68 3.39 -16.85
CA TYR A 132 4.79 2.82 -16.07
C TYR A 132 5.57 3.89 -15.30
N GLN A 133 5.85 5.04 -15.92
CA GLN A 133 6.56 6.15 -15.27
C GLN A 133 5.80 6.69 -14.05
N LEU A 134 4.52 7.03 -14.22
CA LEU A 134 3.65 7.47 -13.13
C LEU A 134 3.58 6.41 -12.02
N ALA A 135 3.45 5.14 -12.41
CA ALA A 135 3.35 4.06 -11.45
C ALA A 135 4.64 3.85 -10.64
N ASN A 136 5.79 3.90 -11.31
CA ASN A 136 7.09 3.74 -10.67
C ASN A 136 7.46 4.92 -9.78
N GLN A 137 7.00 6.14 -10.06
CA GLN A 137 7.15 7.26 -9.14
C GLN A 137 6.51 6.93 -7.78
N ILE A 138 5.24 6.48 -7.79
CA ILE A 138 4.54 6.09 -6.56
C ILE A 138 5.23 4.93 -5.85
N LEU A 139 5.65 3.89 -6.57
CA LEU A 139 6.32 2.73 -5.99
C LEU A 139 7.68 3.10 -5.38
N ASN A 140 8.45 3.97 -6.04
CA ASN A 140 9.71 4.48 -5.52
C ASN A 140 9.50 5.29 -4.24
N ASP A 141 8.54 6.19 -4.22
CA ASP A 141 8.23 7.00 -3.02
C ASP A 141 7.82 6.11 -1.83
N LYS A 142 7.07 5.03 -2.07
CA LYS A 142 6.70 4.08 -1.00
C LYS A 142 7.90 3.28 -0.53
N PHE A 143 8.72 2.80 -1.46
CA PHE A 143 9.93 2.05 -1.14
C PHE A 143 10.94 2.89 -0.34
N GLU A 144 11.13 4.16 -0.70
CA GLU A 144 11.99 5.08 0.03
C GLU A 144 11.46 5.34 1.45
N ARG A 145 10.15 5.52 1.61
CA ARG A 145 9.53 5.65 2.94
C ARG A 145 9.72 4.38 3.77
N PHE A 146 9.56 3.21 3.16
CA PHE A 146 9.81 1.92 3.80
C PHE A 146 11.27 1.81 4.28
N SER A 147 12.24 2.06 3.40
CA SER A 147 13.66 1.96 3.73
C SER A 147 14.06 2.93 4.85
N ASN A 148 13.57 4.18 4.78
CA ASN A 148 13.80 5.18 5.82
C ASN A 148 13.21 4.76 7.18
N GLU A 149 12.00 4.22 7.22
CA GLU A 149 11.37 3.77 8.46
C GLU A 149 12.06 2.56 9.08
N VAL A 150 12.57 1.62 8.26
CA VAL A 150 13.38 0.48 8.72
C VAL A 150 14.72 0.96 9.26
N LEU A 151 15.43 1.81 8.52
CA LEU A 151 16.75 2.32 8.92
C LEU A 151 16.71 3.18 10.18
N LYS A 152 15.56 3.74 10.58
CA LYS A 152 15.39 4.39 11.89
C LYS A 152 15.45 3.41 13.07
N ILE A 153 15.14 2.14 12.85
CA ILE A 153 15.08 1.11 13.89
C ILE A 153 16.42 0.35 14.02
N ILE A 154 17.09 0.14 12.89
CA ILE A 154 18.35 -0.62 12.85
C ILE A 154 19.48 0.16 13.55
N PRO A 155 20.29 -0.45 14.43
CA PRO A 155 21.46 0.20 15.03
C PRO A 155 22.46 0.68 13.97
N ASN A 156 23.16 1.79 14.23
CA ASN A 156 23.97 2.48 13.22
C ASN A 156 25.04 1.60 12.58
N GLU A 157 25.70 0.77 13.39
CA GLU A 157 26.75 -0.18 12.97
C GLU A 157 26.25 -1.26 11.99
N TYR A 158 24.94 -1.44 11.86
CA TYR A 158 24.30 -2.44 11.00
C TYR A 158 23.56 -1.83 9.80
N LYS A 159 23.47 -0.49 9.70
CA LYS A 159 22.68 0.18 8.64
C LYS A 159 23.27 0.01 7.25
N ASN A 160 24.61 0.04 7.12
CA ASN A 160 25.26 0.05 5.82
C ASN A 160 24.93 -1.21 5.00
N ASN A 161 24.91 -2.38 5.65
CA ASN A 161 24.53 -3.64 5.00
C ASN A 161 23.15 -3.59 4.34
N LEU A 162 22.17 -2.92 4.98
CA LEU A 162 20.84 -2.75 4.38
C LEU A 162 20.80 -1.66 3.31
N LYS A 163 21.55 -0.56 3.49
CA LYS A 163 21.65 0.50 2.48
C LYS A 163 22.23 -0.03 1.18
N ASP A 164 23.29 -0.84 1.26
CA ASP A 164 23.92 -1.44 0.09
C ASP A 164 22.92 -2.33 -0.66
N LEU A 165 22.15 -3.15 0.06
CA LEU A 165 21.07 -3.94 -0.52
C LEU A 165 19.99 -3.07 -1.19
N TYR A 166 19.58 -1.96 -0.58
CA TYR A 166 18.58 -1.06 -1.18
C TYR A 166 19.12 -0.32 -2.41
N ASN A 167 20.42 -0.08 -2.49
CA ASN A 167 21.07 0.53 -3.65
C ASN A 167 21.14 -0.40 -4.87
N GLU A 168 20.91 -1.71 -4.71
CA GLU A 168 20.74 -2.65 -5.84
C GLU A 168 19.38 -2.51 -6.57
N LYS A 169 18.58 -1.50 -6.21
CA LYS A 169 17.35 -1.16 -6.93
C LYS A 169 17.68 -0.74 -8.37
N GLN A 170 17.18 -1.54 -9.31
CA GLN A 170 17.25 -1.24 -10.73
C GLN A 170 15.91 -0.67 -11.19
N ASP A 171 15.98 0.48 -11.86
CA ASP A 171 14.82 1.10 -12.49
C ASP A 171 14.79 0.73 -13.97
N PHE A 172 13.64 0.21 -14.40
CA PHE A 172 13.44 -0.25 -15.77
C PHE A 172 12.23 0.47 -16.35
N ALA A 173 12.36 1.00 -17.56
CA ALA A 173 11.33 1.85 -18.16
C ALA A 173 9.97 1.16 -18.40
N ASN A 174 9.98 -0.17 -18.61
CA ASN A 174 8.83 -0.93 -19.10
C ASN A 174 8.35 -2.01 -18.13
N GLN A 175 8.65 -1.87 -16.83
CA GLN A 175 8.13 -2.75 -15.79
C GLN A 175 7.91 -1.98 -14.51
N LEU A 176 6.99 -2.48 -13.69
CA LEU A 176 6.74 -1.94 -12.37
C LEU A 176 7.84 -2.37 -11.41
N LEU A 177 8.29 -1.45 -10.56
CA LEU A 177 9.22 -1.75 -9.48
C LEU A 177 8.63 -2.86 -8.61
N ASN A 178 9.37 -3.95 -8.44
CA ASN A 178 9.03 -5.02 -7.52
C ASN A 178 9.91 -4.94 -6.27
N SER A 179 9.34 -4.44 -5.17
CA SER A 179 10.06 -4.29 -3.90
C SER A 179 10.00 -5.52 -2.99
N SER A 180 9.29 -6.59 -3.39
CA SER A 180 9.13 -7.81 -2.57
C SER A 180 10.47 -8.45 -2.19
N LYS A 181 11.46 -8.42 -3.10
CA LYS A 181 12.81 -8.94 -2.80
C LYS A 181 13.46 -8.20 -1.65
N PHE A 182 13.36 -6.87 -1.61
CA PHE A 182 13.95 -6.04 -0.56
C PHE A 182 13.22 -6.22 0.77
N SER A 183 11.88 -6.35 0.75
CA SER A 183 11.09 -6.68 1.94
C SER A 183 11.50 -8.03 2.54
N SER A 184 11.72 -9.04 1.69
CA SER A 184 12.19 -10.38 2.09
C SER A 184 13.60 -10.34 2.69
N TRP A 185 14.54 -9.67 2.02
CA TRP A 185 15.91 -9.50 2.54
C TRP A 185 15.93 -8.74 3.86
N THR A 186 15.16 -7.67 3.97
CA THR A 186 15.00 -6.89 5.20
C THR A 186 14.47 -7.76 6.34
N ALA A 187 13.44 -8.58 6.09
CA ALA A 187 12.89 -9.48 7.10
C ALA A 187 13.90 -10.54 7.54
N LYS A 188 14.67 -11.12 6.60
CA LYS A 188 15.76 -12.07 6.90
C LYS A 188 16.86 -11.42 7.75
N TYR A 189 17.27 -10.21 7.37
CA TYR A 189 18.30 -9.46 8.09
C TYR A 189 17.85 -9.09 9.51
N ALA A 190 16.63 -8.57 9.66
CA ALA A 190 16.03 -8.26 10.96
C ALA A 190 15.91 -9.51 11.85
N LYS A 191 15.57 -10.67 11.26
CA LYS A 191 15.55 -11.94 11.98
C LYS A 191 16.94 -12.32 12.49
N ALA A 192 17.98 -12.16 11.67
CA ALA A 192 19.36 -12.42 12.09
C ALA A 192 19.79 -11.49 13.24
N LEU A 193 19.48 -10.20 13.17
CA LEU A 193 19.75 -9.25 14.25
C LEU A 193 19.01 -9.63 15.54
N PHE A 194 17.73 -9.98 15.44
CA PHE A 194 16.92 -10.40 16.58
C PHE A 194 17.46 -11.68 17.24
N SER A 195 17.76 -12.71 16.45
CA SER A 195 18.33 -13.97 16.97
C SER A 195 19.68 -13.77 17.66
N ASN A 196 20.45 -12.75 17.27
CA ASN A 196 21.73 -12.37 17.88
C ASN A 196 21.58 -11.29 18.97
N ASN A 197 20.36 -11.03 19.45
CA ASN A 197 20.04 -10.03 20.48
C ASN A 197 20.53 -8.61 20.15
N LYS A 198 20.67 -8.26 18.87
CA LYS A 198 21.08 -6.91 18.41
C LYS A 198 19.94 -5.92 18.34
N ILE A 199 18.70 -6.41 18.32
CA ILE A 199 17.47 -5.64 18.40
C ILE A 199 16.48 -6.36 19.31
N ARG A 200 15.57 -5.61 19.93
CA ARG A 200 14.50 -6.13 20.80
C ARG A 200 13.35 -6.72 19.98
N GLU A 201 12.50 -7.53 20.62
CA GLU A 201 11.33 -8.13 19.95
C GLU A 201 10.40 -7.07 19.36
N THR A 202 10.13 -5.98 20.07
CA THR A 202 9.28 -4.88 19.57
C THR A 202 9.85 -4.20 18.33
N GLU A 203 11.18 -4.09 18.24
CA GLU A 203 11.88 -3.51 17.09
C GLU A 203 11.81 -4.46 15.90
N PHE A 204 12.05 -5.75 16.14
CA PHE A 204 11.89 -6.81 15.15
C PHE A 204 10.47 -6.84 14.58
N LEU A 205 9.44 -6.90 15.44
CA LEU A 205 8.03 -6.90 15.01
C LEU A 205 7.65 -5.65 14.22
N LYS A 206 8.18 -4.48 14.59
CA LYS A 206 7.96 -3.23 13.85
C LYS A 206 8.62 -3.27 12.46
N ILE A 207 9.78 -3.87 12.31
CA ILE A 207 10.40 -4.07 10.98
C ILE A 207 9.57 -5.05 10.15
N ILE A 208 9.14 -6.18 10.72
CA ILE A 208 8.28 -7.15 10.01
C ILE A 208 6.95 -6.51 9.60
N TYR A 209 6.38 -5.67 10.45
CA TYR A 209 5.21 -4.87 10.11
C TYR A 209 5.46 -4.03 8.86
N PHE A 210 6.56 -3.27 8.79
CA PHE A 210 6.89 -2.49 7.60
C PHE A 210 7.10 -3.35 6.35
N CYS A 211 7.77 -4.50 6.48
CA CYS A 211 7.90 -5.45 5.36
C CYS A 211 6.52 -5.91 4.85
N TYR A 212 5.56 -6.16 5.74
CA TYR A 212 4.20 -6.55 5.34
C TYR A 212 3.47 -5.41 4.64
N LEU A 213 3.62 -4.17 5.11
CA LEU A 213 3.01 -3.03 4.44
C LEU A 213 3.58 -2.85 3.03
N GLU A 214 4.90 -2.88 2.89
CA GLU A 214 5.55 -2.63 1.61
C GLU A 214 5.28 -3.73 0.59
N ASP A 215 5.46 -5.00 1.00
CA ASP A 215 5.23 -6.15 0.12
C ASP A 215 3.76 -6.20 -0.35
N GLU A 216 2.82 -6.00 0.56
CA GLU A 216 1.39 -6.06 0.23
C GLU A 216 0.94 -4.85 -0.60
N PHE A 217 1.49 -3.67 -0.32
CA PHE A 217 1.21 -2.48 -1.12
C PHE A 217 1.72 -2.66 -2.54
N ASN A 218 3.01 -2.99 -2.70
CA ASN A 218 3.62 -3.17 -4.01
C ASN A 218 2.86 -4.21 -4.83
N ARG A 219 2.59 -5.38 -4.25
CA ARG A 219 1.87 -6.47 -4.92
C ARG A 219 0.47 -6.06 -5.39
N SER A 220 -0.35 -5.53 -4.48
CA SER A 220 -1.76 -5.20 -4.80
C SER A 220 -1.90 -4.00 -5.73
N TYR A 221 -1.03 -3.01 -5.59
CA TYR A 221 -0.94 -1.87 -6.50
C TYR A 221 -0.53 -2.32 -7.90
N SER A 222 0.56 -3.10 -7.99
CA SER A 222 1.13 -3.53 -9.26
C SER A 222 0.19 -4.46 -10.03
N ILE A 223 -0.54 -5.35 -9.37
CA ILE A 223 -1.55 -6.20 -10.03
C ILE A 223 -2.57 -5.34 -10.79
N LEU A 224 -3.14 -4.32 -10.12
CA LEU A 224 -4.19 -3.51 -10.74
C LEU A 224 -3.63 -2.57 -11.81
N LEU A 225 -2.45 -1.97 -11.58
CA LEU A 225 -1.80 -1.14 -12.59
C LEU A 225 -1.40 -1.92 -13.83
N GLN A 226 -0.87 -3.13 -13.67
CA GLN A 226 -0.43 -3.93 -14.80
C GLN A 226 -1.61 -4.26 -15.73
N GLU A 227 -2.79 -4.58 -15.17
CA GLU A 227 -4.01 -4.79 -15.94
C GLU A 227 -4.47 -3.53 -16.69
N PHE A 228 -4.36 -2.37 -16.06
CA PHE A 228 -4.65 -1.11 -16.72
C PHE A 228 -3.69 -0.85 -17.88
N ILE A 229 -2.38 -1.04 -17.66
CA ILE A 229 -1.35 -0.84 -18.69
C ILE A 229 -1.59 -1.76 -19.90
N TYR A 230 -2.00 -3.02 -19.67
CA TYR A 230 -2.35 -3.92 -20.76
C TYR A 230 -3.58 -3.47 -21.55
N LYS A 231 -4.51 -2.75 -20.92
CA LYS A 231 -5.70 -2.18 -21.58
C LYS A 231 -5.43 -0.88 -22.34
N LEU A 232 -4.23 -0.30 -22.19
CA LEU A 232 -3.80 0.88 -22.94
C LEU A 232 -3.22 0.55 -24.32
N ASN A 233 -3.04 -0.74 -24.63
CA ASN A 233 -2.70 -1.24 -25.96
C ASN A 233 -3.86 -1.09 -26.94
#